data_AF-A0AAU0RJ25-F1
#
_entry.id   AF-A0AAU0RJ25-F1
#
_cell.length_a   1.000
_cell.length_b   1.000
_cell.length_c   1.000
_cell.angle_alpha   90.00
_cell.angle_beta   90.00
_cell.angle_gamma   90.00
#
_symmetry.space_group_name_H-M   'P 1'
#
loop_
_entity.id
_entity.type
_entity.pdbx_description
1 polymer ?
#
loop_
_entity_poly.entity_id
_entity_poly.type
_entity_poly.pdbx_seq_one_letter_code
_entity_poly.pdbx_strand_id
1 'polypeptide(L)'
;MITFSHLGDPTWGRLGNQLFQIAATIGIAEKNGQDYVFPEWKYAGCFQHQLPYLTLPGASSYYQQRSHYYQVLLPEGNWDLFGFFQSEKFFLNVEAQVRRYFEPSAEIEAYIQERYGAVLAGNTCSIHVRRGDYLKLRYSFPPQSLRYYQKAMSLFDKQTKFLVFSDDIEWCKTNFKGTQFYFVEGERDITDLFLMSRCQHHILSNSSFSWWGAWLNKSAQKRVICPEHWFGPETSINPDKVSKDIYASNFERLRMSESPLAGVNYRIYAFTIFVYRAVYNWTMKCLRAVWKPIKKIIYRPDH
;
A
#
# COMPACT_ATOMS: atom_id res chain seq x y z
N MET A 1 21.64 -6.81 -12.18
CA MET A 1 20.73 -5.64 -12.28
C MET A 1 19.32 -6.06 -11.88
N ILE A 2 18.62 -5.24 -11.09
CA ILE A 2 17.25 -5.53 -10.64
C ILE A 2 16.28 -4.51 -11.22
N THR A 3 15.11 -4.96 -11.65
CA THR A 3 14.05 -4.10 -12.16
C THR A 3 12.67 -4.56 -11.69
N PHE A 4 11.66 -3.74 -12.01
CA PHE A 4 10.25 -4.08 -11.92
C PHE A 4 9.62 -3.71 -13.27
N SER A 5 9.61 -4.66 -14.21
CA SER A 5 9.24 -4.39 -15.61
C SER A 5 7.77 -4.01 -15.79
N HIS A 6 6.91 -4.44 -14.87
CA HIS A 6 5.47 -4.15 -14.84
C HIS A 6 5.13 -2.78 -14.24
N LEU A 7 6.13 -1.93 -13.96
CA LEU A 7 5.89 -0.62 -13.37
C LEU A 7 5.02 0.23 -14.31
N GLY A 8 3.94 0.79 -13.78
CA GLY A 8 2.98 1.58 -14.56
C GLY A 8 1.78 0.78 -15.08
N ASP A 9 1.84 -0.55 -15.09
CA ASP A 9 0.71 -1.40 -15.47
C ASP A 9 -0.41 -1.32 -14.41
N PRO A 10 -1.62 -0.85 -14.77
CA PRO A 10 -2.72 -0.69 -13.82
C PRO A 10 -3.24 -2.02 -13.26
N THR A 11 -2.96 -3.16 -13.90
CA THR A 11 -3.33 -4.49 -13.38
C THR A 11 -2.51 -4.88 -12.15
N TRP A 12 -1.31 -4.31 -12.00
CA TRP A 12 -0.38 -4.55 -10.90
C TRP A 12 -0.43 -3.46 -9.82
N GLY A 13 -1.49 -2.65 -9.84
CA GLY A 13 -1.75 -1.63 -8.85
C GLY A 13 -1.56 -0.20 -9.37
N ARG A 14 -2.10 0.74 -8.59
CA ARG A 14 -2.04 2.18 -8.88
C ARG A 14 -0.84 2.81 -8.18
N LEU A 15 -0.72 4.14 -8.24
CA LEU A 15 0.38 4.94 -7.71
C LEU A 15 0.92 4.45 -6.35
N GLY A 16 0.06 4.26 -5.33
CA GLY A 16 0.52 3.79 -4.02
C GLY A 16 1.20 2.41 -4.01
N ASN A 17 0.80 1.48 -4.90
CA ASN A 17 1.47 0.19 -5.05
C ASN A 17 2.77 0.34 -5.84
N GLN A 18 2.76 1.19 -6.87
CA GLN A 18 3.94 1.46 -7.71
C GLN A 18 5.09 2.07 -6.89
N LEU A 19 4.78 2.93 -5.92
CA LEU A 19 5.79 3.47 -4.99
C LEU A 19 6.42 2.37 -4.11
N PHE A 20 5.65 1.39 -3.64
CA PHE A 20 6.20 0.22 -2.96
C PHE A 20 7.09 -0.63 -3.86
N GLN A 21 6.66 -0.85 -5.11
CA GLN A 21 7.42 -1.61 -6.09
C GLN A 21 8.76 -0.94 -6.39
N ILE A 22 8.78 0.38 -6.57
CA ILE A 22 10.01 1.16 -6.75
C ILE A 22 10.89 1.08 -5.51
N ALA A 23 10.34 1.42 -4.34
CA ALA A 23 11.12 1.46 -3.09
C ALA A 23 11.73 0.09 -2.75
N ALA A 24 10.95 -0.99 -2.87
CA ALA A 24 11.43 -2.34 -2.63
C ALA A 24 12.48 -2.77 -3.65
N THR A 25 12.35 -2.38 -4.93
CA THR A 25 13.37 -2.66 -5.95
C THR A 25 14.70 -2.04 -5.57
N ILE A 26 14.70 -0.76 -5.18
CA ILE A 26 15.91 -0.05 -4.72
C ILE A 26 16.49 -0.76 -3.48
N GLY A 27 15.67 -1.02 -2.46
CA GLY A 27 16.13 -1.65 -1.22
C GLY A 27 16.70 -3.06 -1.41
N ILE A 28 16.08 -3.87 -2.27
CA ILE A 28 16.56 -5.21 -2.61
C ILE A 28 17.86 -5.12 -3.42
N ALA A 29 17.95 -4.21 -4.39
CA ALA A 29 19.14 -4.04 -5.23
C ALA A 29 20.37 -3.64 -4.41
N GLU A 30 20.23 -2.59 -3.61
CA GLU A 30 21.28 -2.09 -2.72
C GLU A 30 21.73 -3.15 -1.71
N LYS A 31 20.78 -3.92 -1.16
CA LYS A 31 21.10 -5.02 -0.24
C LYS A 31 21.88 -6.15 -0.90
N ASN A 32 21.67 -6.39 -2.18
CA ASN A 32 22.36 -7.44 -2.94
C ASN A 32 23.61 -6.91 -3.67
N GLY A 33 23.98 -5.64 -3.49
CA GLY A 33 25.11 -5.02 -4.19
C GLY A 33 24.92 -5.00 -5.71
N GLN A 34 23.69 -4.86 -6.20
CA GLN A 34 23.36 -4.85 -7.62
C GLN A 34 22.74 -3.51 -8.02
N ASP A 35 23.00 -3.07 -9.25
CA ASP A 35 22.32 -1.90 -9.83
C ASP A 35 20.82 -2.14 -10.00
N TYR A 36 20.05 -1.06 -10.02
CA TYR A 36 18.62 -1.07 -10.33
C TYR A 36 18.27 -0.10 -11.46
N VAL A 37 17.27 -0.48 -12.26
CA VAL A 37 16.71 0.35 -13.34
C VAL A 37 15.20 0.18 -13.40
N PHE A 38 14.51 1.17 -13.96
CA PHE A 38 13.06 1.16 -14.13
C PHE A 38 12.67 1.43 -15.59
N PRO A 39 11.53 0.88 -16.05
CA PRO A 39 10.96 1.30 -17.32
C PRO A 39 10.43 2.73 -17.23
N GLU A 40 9.97 3.27 -18.37
CA GLU A 40 9.34 4.58 -18.40
C GLU A 40 8.13 4.59 -17.47
N TRP A 41 8.00 5.65 -16.67
CA TRP A 41 6.96 5.75 -15.67
C TRP A 41 6.25 7.09 -15.77
N LYS A 42 4.93 7.06 -15.95
CA LYS A 42 4.12 8.26 -16.22
C LYS A 42 4.20 9.36 -15.16
N TYR A 43 4.62 9.04 -13.93
CA TYR A 43 4.79 10.02 -12.85
C TYR A 43 6.23 10.54 -12.72
N ALA A 44 7.20 10.06 -13.50
CA ALA A 44 8.62 10.39 -13.34
C ALA A 44 8.89 11.91 -13.35
N GLY A 45 8.20 12.67 -14.22
CA GLY A 45 8.31 14.12 -14.30
C GLY A 45 7.73 14.88 -13.09
N CYS A 46 7.00 14.20 -12.20
CA CYS A 46 6.43 14.77 -10.98
C CYS A 46 7.42 14.77 -9.80
N PHE A 47 8.59 14.15 -9.95
CA PHE A 47 9.60 14.04 -8.90
C PHE A 47 10.83 14.88 -9.21
N GLN A 48 11.44 15.44 -8.17
CA GLN A 48 12.65 16.25 -8.29
C GLN A 48 13.84 15.44 -8.80
N HIS A 49 13.91 14.17 -8.41
CA HIS A 49 15.00 13.26 -8.76
C HIS A 49 14.48 12.15 -9.68
N GLN A 50 15.15 11.98 -10.81
CA GLN A 50 14.78 10.96 -11.80
C GLN A 50 15.28 9.59 -11.38
N LEU A 51 14.42 8.58 -11.50
CA LEU A 51 14.79 7.18 -11.33
C LEU A 51 15.78 6.77 -12.44
N PRO A 52 16.74 5.87 -12.17
CA PRO A 52 17.59 5.32 -13.22
C PRO A 52 16.75 4.61 -14.27
N TYR A 53 16.80 5.13 -15.50
CA TYR A 53 16.07 4.59 -16.64
C TYR A 53 17.03 3.87 -17.57
N LEU A 54 16.64 2.68 -18.01
CA LEU A 54 17.31 1.93 -19.06
C LEU A 54 16.27 1.12 -19.83
N THR A 55 16.45 0.98 -21.14
CA THR A 55 15.75 -0.06 -21.91
C THR A 55 16.10 -1.40 -21.28
N LEU A 56 15.10 -2.06 -20.69
CA LEU A 56 15.33 -3.21 -19.82
C LEU A 56 16.15 -4.27 -20.58
N PRO A 57 17.34 -4.66 -20.10
CA PRO A 57 17.96 -5.87 -20.60
C PRO A 57 16.99 -7.01 -20.29
N GLY A 58 16.70 -7.88 -21.27
CA GLY A 58 15.79 -9.00 -21.05
C GLY A 58 16.15 -9.71 -19.74
N ALA A 59 15.23 -9.69 -18.77
CA ALA A 59 15.50 -10.25 -17.45
C ALA A 59 15.75 -11.75 -17.61
N SER A 60 16.87 -12.23 -17.07
CA SER A 60 17.21 -13.66 -17.14
C SER A 60 16.50 -14.46 -16.06
N SER A 61 15.96 -13.81 -15.03
CA SER A 61 15.29 -14.46 -13.90
C SER A 61 14.22 -13.58 -13.25
N TYR A 62 13.32 -14.23 -12.52
CA TYR A 62 12.15 -13.60 -11.90
C TYR A 62 12.09 -13.90 -10.41
N TYR A 63 11.86 -12.88 -9.59
CA TYR A 63 11.56 -13.03 -8.18
C TYR A 63 10.09 -12.66 -7.91
N GLN A 64 9.27 -13.68 -7.66
CA GLN A 64 7.91 -13.46 -7.17
C GLN A 64 7.91 -13.36 -5.65
N GLN A 65 7.27 -12.32 -5.12
CA GLN A 65 7.01 -12.15 -3.70
C GLN A 65 6.18 -13.34 -3.21
N ARG A 66 6.85 -14.30 -2.57
CA ARG A 66 6.24 -15.55 -2.06
C ARG A 66 5.82 -15.46 -0.60
N SER A 67 6.29 -14.45 0.15
CA SER A 67 6.07 -14.31 1.60
C SER A 67 6.53 -12.95 2.17
N HIS A 68 6.50 -12.82 3.49
CA HIS A 68 6.95 -11.68 4.30
C HIS A 68 8.44 -11.81 4.71
N TYR A 69 9.24 -12.55 3.94
CA TYR A 69 10.68 -12.55 4.11
C TYR A 69 11.25 -11.29 3.45
N TYR A 70 11.51 -10.27 4.27
CA TYR A 70 12.11 -8.99 3.84
C TYR A 70 13.59 -9.10 3.47
N GLN A 71 14.21 -10.23 3.79
CA GLN A 71 15.57 -10.54 3.40
C GLN A 71 15.58 -11.28 2.06
N VAL A 72 15.34 -10.54 0.99
CA VAL A 72 15.45 -11.07 -0.37
C VAL A 72 16.93 -11.11 -0.74
N LEU A 73 17.50 -12.30 -0.80
CA LEU A 73 18.85 -12.54 -1.29
C LEU A 73 18.75 -13.12 -2.70
N LEU A 74 19.39 -12.46 -3.66
CA LEU A 74 19.38 -12.84 -5.07
C LEU A 74 20.82 -13.08 -5.52
N PRO A 75 21.10 -14.20 -6.20
CA PRO A 75 22.35 -14.38 -6.92
C PRO A 75 22.64 -13.22 -7.87
N GLU A 76 23.92 -13.04 -8.21
CA GLU A 76 24.32 -12.10 -9.26
C GLU A 76 23.59 -12.44 -10.57
N GLY A 77 22.98 -11.43 -11.21
CA GLY A 77 22.25 -11.64 -12.46
C GLY A 77 21.22 -10.54 -12.74
N ASN A 78 20.40 -10.75 -13.77
CA ASN A 78 19.33 -9.82 -14.12
C ASN A 78 17.99 -10.33 -13.58
N TRP A 79 17.41 -9.58 -12.65
CA TRP A 79 16.22 -9.97 -11.92
C TRP A 79 15.08 -9.01 -12.19
N ASP A 80 13.90 -9.57 -12.47
CA ASP A 80 12.66 -8.83 -12.52
C ASP A 80 11.76 -9.23 -11.35
N LEU A 81 11.30 -8.23 -10.60
CA LEU A 81 10.55 -8.40 -9.37
C LEU A 81 9.04 -8.41 -9.66
N PHE A 82 8.32 -9.30 -8.96
CA PHE A 82 6.88 -9.48 -9.10
C PHE A 82 6.21 -9.49 -7.73
N GLY A 83 5.35 -8.51 -7.44
CA GLY A 83 4.64 -8.42 -6.17
C GLY A 83 4.18 -7.00 -5.83
N PHE A 84 3.60 -6.85 -4.65
CA PHE A 84 3.16 -5.55 -4.13
C PHE A 84 4.18 -4.94 -3.15
N PHE A 85 4.96 -5.77 -2.46
CA PHE A 85 6.02 -5.36 -1.53
C PHE A 85 5.60 -4.30 -0.49
N GLN A 86 4.36 -4.39 0.00
CA GLN A 86 3.74 -3.42 0.91
C GLN A 86 4.27 -3.51 2.35
N SER A 87 5.56 -3.21 2.54
CA SER A 87 6.21 -3.06 3.84
C SER A 87 7.47 -2.21 3.70
N GLU A 88 7.68 -1.28 4.64
CA GLU A 88 8.92 -0.48 4.68
C GLU A 88 10.16 -1.33 4.89
N LYS A 89 10.01 -2.53 5.46
CA LYS A 89 11.10 -3.46 5.74
C LYS A 89 11.87 -3.91 4.49
N PHE A 90 11.30 -3.77 3.29
CA PHE A 90 12.01 -4.02 2.04
C PHE A 90 13.04 -2.94 1.68
N PHE A 91 12.94 -1.74 2.27
CA PHE A 91 13.73 -0.58 1.87
C PHE A 91 14.20 0.31 3.03
N LEU A 92 14.05 -0.13 4.29
CA LEU A 92 14.60 0.58 5.45
C LEU A 92 16.13 0.78 5.37
N ASN A 93 16.87 -0.14 4.72
CA ASN A 93 18.31 0.00 4.49
C ASN A 93 18.68 1.22 3.62
N VAL A 94 17.72 1.77 2.89
CA VAL A 94 17.88 2.84 1.91
C VAL A 94 16.82 3.93 2.07
N GLU A 95 16.26 4.08 3.27
CA GLU A 95 15.14 5.00 3.52
C GLU A 95 15.43 6.42 3.01
N ALA A 96 16.62 6.96 3.28
CA ALA A 96 17.00 8.30 2.83
C ALA A 96 17.01 8.44 1.30
N GLN A 97 17.47 7.41 0.59
CA GLN A 97 17.51 7.37 -0.88
C GLN A 97 16.08 7.27 -1.45
N VAL A 98 15.22 6.43 -0.87
CA VAL A 98 13.80 6.34 -1.26
C VAL A 98 13.09 7.67 -1.03
N ARG A 99 13.28 8.31 0.13
CA ARG A 99 12.72 9.64 0.42
C ARG A 99 13.16 10.68 -0.61
N ARG A 100 14.44 10.66 -1.00
CA ARG A 100 15.00 11.55 -2.01
C ARG A 100 14.34 11.34 -3.38
N TYR A 101 14.20 10.10 -3.84
CA TYR A 101 13.51 9.83 -5.12
C TYR A 101 12.05 10.26 -5.10
N PHE A 102 11.40 10.25 -3.94
CA PHE A 102 9.99 10.62 -3.79
C PHE A 102 9.78 12.08 -3.36
N GLU A 103 10.77 12.95 -3.54
CA GLU A 103 10.57 14.40 -3.38
C GLU A 103 9.82 14.96 -4.60
N PRO A 104 8.77 15.77 -4.39
CA PRO A 104 8.04 16.39 -5.50
C PRO A 104 8.94 17.36 -6.27
N SER A 105 8.66 17.51 -7.57
CA SER A 105 9.29 18.56 -8.38
C SER A 105 8.95 19.95 -7.85
N ALA A 106 9.84 20.92 -8.13
CA ALA A 106 9.62 22.31 -7.75
C ALA A 106 8.29 22.89 -8.28
N GLU A 107 7.85 22.46 -9.47
CA GLU A 107 6.57 22.85 -10.06
C GLU A 107 5.38 22.39 -9.21
N ILE A 108 5.37 21.13 -8.79
CA ILE A 108 4.30 20.59 -7.94
C ILE A 108 4.32 21.25 -6.57
N GLU A 109 5.50 21.48 -6.00
CA GLU A 109 5.62 22.14 -4.70
C GLU A 109 5.06 23.56 -4.76
N ALA A 110 5.40 24.31 -5.82
CA ALA A 110 4.89 25.66 -6.05
C ALA A 110 3.35 25.66 -6.18
N TYR A 111 2.80 24.73 -6.96
CA TYR A 111 1.36 24.58 -7.12
C TYR A 111 0.64 24.29 -5.78
N ILE A 112 1.18 23.36 -4.99
CA ILE A 112 0.61 23.03 -3.67
C ILE A 112 0.67 24.25 -2.74
N GLN A 113 1.79 24.97 -2.73
CA GLN A 113 1.95 26.13 -1.87
C GLN A 113 1.02 27.28 -2.26
N GLU A 114 0.86 27.55 -3.56
CA GLU A 114 -0.05 28.57 -4.07
C GLU A 114 -1.50 28.27 -3.72
N ARG A 115 -1.95 27.03 -3.95
CA ARG A 115 -3.35 26.65 -3.82
C ARG A 115 -3.77 26.28 -2.39
N TYR A 116 -2.87 25.68 -1.62
CA TYR A 116 -3.17 25.12 -0.30
C TYR A 116 -2.31 25.68 0.83
N GLY A 117 -1.35 26.58 0.56
CA GLY A 117 -0.44 27.11 1.58
C GLY A 117 -1.16 27.72 2.79
N ALA A 118 -2.26 28.43 2.55
CA ALA A 118 -3.08 29.03 3.62
C ALA A 118 -3.74 27.98 4.55
N VAL A 119 -4.17 26.84 4.00
CA VAL A 119 -4.76 25.76 4.83
C VAL A 119 -3.65 24.99 5.55
N LEU A 120 -2.53 24.73 4.88
CA LEU A 120 -1.38 23.98 5.39
C LEU A 120 -0.63 24.70 6.51
N ALA A 121 -0.69 26.03 6.58
CA ALA A 121 -0.07 26.82 7.65
C ALA A 121 -0.63 26.54 9.06
N GLY A 122 -1.81 25.90 9.17
CA GLY A 122 -2.43 25.53 10.45
C GLY A 122 -2.16 24.09 10.88
N ASN A 123 -2.71 23.71 12.05
CA ASN A 123 -2.78 22.31 12.47
C ASN A 123 -3.71 21.53 11.53
N THR A 124 -3.12 20.70 10.67
CA THR A 124 -3.82 19.96 9.62
C THR A 124 -3.71 18.46 9.80
N CYS A 125 -4.79 17.74 9.49
CA CYS A 125 -4.81 16.30 9.44
C CYS A 125 -5.41 15.82 8.12
N SER A 126 -4.66 15.04 7.33
CA SER A 126 -5.23 14.40 6.14
C SER A 126 -6.16 13.26 6.57
N ILE A 127 -7.36 13.17 6.00
CA ILE A 127 -8.24 12.01 6.11
C ILE A 127 -8.35 11.38 4.73
N HIS A 128 -7.96 10.12 4.60
CA HIS A 128 -8.17 9.39 3.35
C HIS A 128 -9.27 8.35 3.47
N VAL A 129 -10.34 8.54 2.71
CA VAL A 129 -11.48 7.63 2.64
C VAL A 129 -11.40 6.82 1.35
N ARG A 130 -11.24 5.50 1.47
CA ARG A 130 -11.20 4.57 0.33
C ARG A 130 -12.48 3.75 0.26
N ARG A 131 -13.28 3.95 -0.78
CA ARG A 131 -14.58 3.28 -0.96
C ARG A 131 -14.68 2.62 -2.33
N GLY A 132 -14.54 3.36 -3.42
CA GLY A 132 -14.78 2.94 -4.82
C GLY A 132 -14.84 1.43 -5.09
N ASP A 133 -13.72 0.84 -5.53
CA ASP A 133 -13.60 -0.61 -5.78
C ASP A 133 -13.66 -1.45 -4.48
N TYR A 134 -13.32 -0.87 -3.33
CA TYR A 134 -13.33 -1.56 -2.04
C TYR A 134 -14.74 -1.94 -1.58
N LEU A 135 -15.77 -1.22 -2.01
CA LEU A 135 -17.17 -1.59 -1.77
C LEU A 135 -17.51 -2.94 -2.39
N LYS A 136 -16.91 -3.27 -3.54
CA LYS A 136 -17.06 -4.58 -4.21
C LYS A 136 -16.15 -5.64 -3.60
N LEU A 137 -15.00 -5.24 -3.07
CA LEU A 137 -13.97 -6.11 -2.49
C LEU A 137 -14.00 -6.13 -0.95
N ARG A 138 -15.12 -5.83 -0.31
CA ARG A 138 -15.22 -5.55 1.15
C ARG A 138 -14.71 -6.67 2.07
N TYR A 139 -14.71 -7.92 1.61
CA TYR A 139 -14.18 -9.07 2.35
C TYR A 139 -12.69 -9.31 2.10
N SER A 140 -12.09 -8.66 1.10
CA SER A 140 -10.64 -8.64 0.91
C SER A 140 -10.02 -7.36 1.47
N PHE A 141 -10.65 -6.21 1.21
CA PHE A 141 -10.22 -4.89 1.62
C PHE A 141 -11.40 -4.13 2.23
N PRO A 142 -11.65 -4.28 3.55
CA PRO A 142 -12.83 -3.70 4.17
C PRO A 142 -12.75 -2.16 4.19
N PRO A 143 -13.71 -1.43 3.58
CA PRO A 143 -13.82 0.00 3.77
C PRO A 143 -14.00 0.34 5.25
N GLN A 144 -13.40 1.45 5.69
CA GLN A 144 -13.56 1.89 7.07
C GLN A 144 -14.95 2.51 7.30
N SER A 145 -15.49 2.26 8.49
CA SER A 145 -16.81 2.76 8.88
C SER A 145 -16.78 4.25 9.26
N LEU A 146 -17.93 4.91 9.22
CA LEU A 146 -18.05 6.29 9.73
C LEU A 146 -17.57 6.40 11.20
N ARG A 147 -17.90 5.40 12.02
CA ARG A 147 -17.49 5.34 13.43
C ARG A 147 -15.97 5.32 13.60
N TYR A 148 -15.23 4.65 12.70
CA TYR A 148 -13.77 4.68 12.70
C TYR A 148 -13.27 6.11 12.51
N TYR A 149 -13.75 6.81 11.48
CA TYR A 149 -13.32 8.18 11.21
C TYR A 149 -13.70 9.13 12.35
N GLN A 150 -14.92 9.01 12.91
CA GLN A 150 -15.35 9.81 14.06
C GLN A 150 -14.45 9.60 15.28
N LYS A 151 -14.13 8.33 15.60
CA LYS A 151 -13.22 8.01 16.71
C LYS A 151 -11.81 8.51 16.45
N ALA A 152 -11.29 8.35 15.23
CA ALA A 152 -9.97 8.83 14.85
C ALA A 152 -9.87 10.36 14.95
N MET A 153 -10.86 11.09 14.44
CA MET A 153 -10.92 12.56 14.53
C MET A 153 -11.00 13.05 15.98
N SER A 154 -11.68 12.33 16.88
CA SER A 154 -11.74 12.72 18.30
C SER A 154 -10.41 12.66 19.05
N LEU A 155 -9.37 12.10 18.44
CA LEU A 155 -8.02 12.04 19.01
C LEU A 155 -7.19 13.30 18.73
N PHE A 156 -7.73 14.25 17.97
CA PHE A 156 -7.07 15.49 17.58
C PHE A 156 -7.77 16.71 18.21
N ASP A 157 -7.06 17.83 18.23
CA ASP A 157 -7.58 19.09 18.77
C ASP A 157 -8.80 19.57 18.00
N LYS A 158 -9.72 20.26 18.69
CA LYS A 158 -10.95 20.79 18.08
C LYS A 158 -10.68 21.78 16.94
N GLN A 159 -9.52 22.44 16.94
CA GLN A 159 -9.09 23.39 15.92
C GLN A 159 -8.40 22.72 14.72
N THR A 160 -8.20 21.40 14.75
CA THR A 160 -7.57 20.65 13.65
C THR A 160 -8.40 20.78 12.38
N LYS A 161 -7.76 21.21 11.29
CA LYS A 161 -8.35 21.25 9.96
C LYS A 161 -8.17 19.90 9.28
N PHE A 162 -9.26 19.29 8.85
CA PHE A 162 -9.25 17.98 8.21
C PHE A 162 -9.32 18.12 6.69
N LEU A 163 -8.22 17.83 6.00
CA LEU A 163 -8.20 17.77 4.54
C LEU A 163 -8.64 16.37 4.11
N VAL A 164 -9.76 16.27 3.43
CA VAL A 164 -10.44 15.01 3.09
C VAL A 164 -10.16 14.64 1.65
N PHE A 165 -9.58 13.46 1.47
CA PHE A 165 -9.23 12.85 0.18
C PHE A 165 -10.04 11.57 0.01
N SER A 166 -10.68 11.38 -1.13
CA SER A 166 -11.53 10.22 -1.35
C SER A 166 -11.75 9.92 -2.83
N ASP A 167 -11.92 8.63 -3.14
CA ASP A 167 -12.48 8.19 -4.43
C ASP A 167 -14.02 8.21 -4.46
N ASP A 168 -14.64 8.64 -3.36
CA ASP A 168 -16.06 8.87 -3.16
C ASP A 168 -16.22 10.10 -2.25
N ILE A 169 -15.98 11.29 -2.81
CA ILE A 169 -15.98 12.55 -2.06
C ILE A 169 -17.39 12.97 -1.62
N GLU A 170 -18.41 12.61 -2.40
CA GLU A 170 -19.81 12.90 -2.09
C GLU A 170 -20.30 12.15 -0.85
N TRP A 171 -19.86 10.89 -0.66
CA TRP A 171 -20.08 10.20 0.61
C TRP A 171 -19.42 10.95 1.77
N CYS A 172 -18.22 11.49 1.58
CA CYS A 172 -17.52 12.25 2.62
C CYS A 172 -18.28 13.54 2.97
N LYS A 173 -18.70 14.32 1.98
CA LYS A 173 -19.51 15.54 2.19
C LYS A 173 -20.83 15.24 2.88
N THR A 174 -21.44 14.09 2.61
CA THR A 174 -22.68 13.64 3.26
C THR A 174 -22.47 13.30 4.73
N ASN A 175 -21.33 12.70 5.10
CA ASN A 175 -21.10 12.16 6.45
C ASN A 175 -20.22 13.05 7.35
N PHE A 176 -19.37 13.90 6.78
CA PHE A 176 -18.50 14.81 7.50
C PHE A 176 -19.05 16.23 7.42
N LYS A 177 -19.46 16.78 8.57
CA LYS A 177 -20.12 18.09 8.67
C LYS A 177 -19.34 19.02 9.61
N GLY A 178 -19.13 20.25 9.17
CA GLY A 178 -18.46 21.29 9.95
C GLY A 178 -17.44 22.08 9.12
N THR A 179 -17.10 23.27 9.61
CA THR A 179 -16.19 24.20 8.92
C THR A 179 -14.73 23.78 8.97
N GLN A 180 -14.38 22.81 9.82
CA GLN A 180 -13.04 22.23 9.90
C GLN A 180 -12.70 21.30 8.72
N PHE A 181 -13.67 20.91 7.88
CA PHE A 181 -13.44 19.99 6.78
C PHE A 181 -13.14 20.73 5.47
N TYR A 182 -12.06 20.32 4.82
CA TYR A 182 -11.64 20.79 3.50
C TYR A 182 -11.68 19.59 2.54
N PHE A 183 -12.65 19.54 1.65
CA PHE A 183 -12.78 18.45 0.67
C PHE A 183 -11.90 18.76 -0.54
N VAL A 184 -10.92 17.91 -0.81
CA VAL A 184 -9.99 18.08 -1.94
C VAL A 184 -10.58 17.39 -3.17
N GLU A 185 -10.74 18.16 -4.25
CA GLU A 185 -11.42 17.73 -5.48
C GLU A 185 -10.70 18.24 -6.72
N GLY A 186 -10.76 17.47 -7.80
CA GLY A 186 -10.25 17.86 -9.12
C GLY A 186 -8.73 17.78 -9.27
N GLU A 187 -8.00 17.36 -8.24
CA GLU A 187 -6.55 17.20 -8.29
C GLU A 187 -6.15 15.87 -8.94
N ARG A 188 -4.92 15.82 -9.45
CA ARG A 188 -4.29 14.55 -9.87
C ARG A 188 -3.94 13.74 -8.63
N ASP A 189 -3.99 12.41 -8.74
CA ASP A 189 -3.62 11.49 -7.66
C ASP A 189 -2.20 11.74 -7.10
N ILE A 190 -1.23 12.09 -7.95
CA ILE A 190 0.12 12.47 -7.50
C ILE A 190 0.12 13.78 -6.70
N THR A 191 -0.71 14.76 -7.08
CA THR A 191 -0.87 16.01 -6.35
C THR A 191 -1.52 15.77 -4.99
N ASP A 192 -2.57 14.94 -4.94
CA ASP A 192 -3.23 14.53 -3.70
C ASP A 192 -2.25 13.85 -2.74
N LEU A 193 -1.41 12.95 -3.26
CA LEU A 193 -0.40 12.25 -2.46
C LEU A 193 0.57 13.25 -1.79
N PHE A 194 1.08 14.21 -2.58
CA PHE A 194 2.00 15.20 -2.06
C PHE A 194 1.30 16.17 -1.10
N LEU A 195 0.08 16.61 -1.39
CA LEU A 195 -0.71 17.45 -0.49
C LEU A 195 -0.97 16.74 0.85
N MET A 196 -1.33 15.45 0.81
CA MET A 196 -1.44 14.63 2.01
C MET A 196 -0.14 14.66 2.81
N SER A 197 1.02 14.48 2.17
CA SER A 197 2.33 14.46 2.83
C SER A 197 2.74 15.80 3.48
N ARG A 198 2.07 16.91 3.13
CA ARG A 198 2.29 18.24 3.75
C ARG A 198 1.38 18.49 4.96
N CYS A 199 0.37 17.65 5.21
CA CYS A 199 -0.43 17.74 6.44
C CYS A 199 0.42 17.41 7.67
N GLN A 200 0.08 17.95 8.85
CA GLN A 200 0.82 17.64 10.08
C GLN A 200 0.54 16.23 10.61
N HIS A 201 -0.72 15.78 10.48
CA HIS A 201 -1.18 14.49 10.97
C HIS A 201 -1.97 13.72 9.90
N HIS A 202 -2.28 12.44 10.16
CA HIS A 202 -2.94 11.59 9.20
C HIS A 202 -3.94 10.62 9.86
N ILE A 203 -5.09 10.45 9.21
CA ILE A 203 -6.05 9.37 9.44
C ILE A 203 -6.16 8.57 8.14
N LEU A 204 -5.70 7.32 8.19
CA LEU A 204 -5.58 6.45 7.02
C LEU A 204 -6.82 5.59 6.83
N SER A 205 -6.96 5.04 5.62
CA SER A 205 -7.76 3.84 5.34
C SER A 205 -6.82 2.69 4.93
N ASN A 206 -7.35 1.52 4.56
CA ASN A 206 -6.55 0.36 4.14
C ASN A 206 -5.97 0.51 2.73
N SER A 207 -5.37 1.66 2.45
CA SER A 207 -4.88 2.05 1.14
C SER A 207 -3.38 2.32 1.20
N SER A 208 -2.62 1.69 0.30
CA SER A 208 -1.21 2.00 0.08
C SER A 208 -1.01 3.47 -0.30
N PHE A 209 -2.00 4.10 -0.94
CA PHE A 209 -1.96 5.53 -1.26
C PHE A 209 -1.86 6.40 0.00
N SER A 210 -2.78 6.21 0.96
CA SER A 210 -2.72 6.97 2.21
C SER A 210 -1.53 6.60 3.09
N TRP A 211 -1.07 5.35 3.00
CA TRP A 211 0.15 4.91 3.65
C TRP A 211 1.35 5.76 3.19
N TRP A 212 1.52 5.94 1.88
CA TRP A 212 2.60 6.77 1.33
C TRP A 212 2.46 8.24 1.69
N GLY A 213 1.24 8.79 1.67
CA GLY A 213 0.99 10.16 2.12
C GLY A 213 1.52 10.41 3.54
N ALA A 214 1.28 9.48 4.47
CA ALA A 214 1.79 9.58 5.84
C ALA A 214 3.28 9.25 5.99
N TRP A 215 3.78 8.29 5.22
CA TRP A 215 5.19 7.90 5.28
C TRP A 215 6.10 9.01 4.74
N LEU A 216 5.70 9.68 3.65
CA LEU A 216 6.43 10.80 3.03
C LEU A 216 6.40 12.10 3.85
N ASN A 217 5.45 12.25 4.79
CA ASN A 217 5.46 13.38 5.70
C ASN A 217 6.77 13.39 6.53
N LYS A 218 7.54 14.48 6.42
CA LYS A 218 8.84 14.64 7.09
C LYS A 218 8.72 15.10 8.56
N SER A 219 7.53 15.47 9.02
CA SER A 219 7.31 15.94 10.39
C SER A 219 7.58 14.83 11.42
N ALA A 220 8.47 15.11 12.37
CA ALA A 220 8.74 14.24 13.51
C ALA A 220 7.60 14.24 14.54
N GLN A 221 6.74 15.27 14.52
CA GLN A 221 5.61 15.42 15.43
C GLN A 221 4.32 14.83 14.85
N LYS A 222 4.39 14.23 13.65
CA LYS A 222 3.22 13.67 13.00
C LYS A 222 2.60 12.57 13.85
N ARG A 223 1.27 12.53 13.80
CA ARG A 223 0.48 11.48 14.39
C ARG A 223 -0.25 10.77 13.29
N VAL A 224 -0.10 9.45 13.19
CA VAL A 224 -0.67 8.66 12.10
C VAL A 224 -1.61 7.62 12.69
N ILE A 225 -2.90 7.83 12.52
CA ILE A 225 -3.94 6.89 12.94
C ILE A 225 -4.30 5.98 11.76
N CYS A 226 -4.18 4.67 11.96
CA CYS A 226 -4.49 3.68 10.93
C CYS A 226 -5.48 2.62 11.43
N PRO A 227 -6.20 1.95 10.52
CA PRO A 227 -7.14 0.90 10.92
C PRO A 227 -6.44 -0.27 11.57
N GLU A 228 -7.05 -0.89 12.58
CA GLU A 228 -6.52 -2.09 13.24
C GLU A 228 -6.36 -3.29 12.28
N HIS A 229 -7.29 -3.44 11.35
CA HIS A 229 -7.29 -4.53 10.37
C HIS A 229 -7.07 -4.00 8.97
N TRP A 230 -6.01 -4.46 8.31
CA TRP A 230 -5.69 -4.07 6.93
C TRP A 230 -6.40 -4.89 5.86
N PHE A 231 -6.50 -6.19 6.10
CA PHE A 231 -7.01 -7.17 5.15
C PHE A 231 -8.20 -7.91 5.76
N GLY A 232 -9.18 -8.25 4.91
CA GLY A 232 -10.30 -9.10 5.27
C GLY A 232 -10.01 -10.60 5.04
N PRO A 233 -10.97 -11.49 5.34
CA PRO A 233 -10.74 -12.93 5.45
C PRO A 233 -10.67 -13.63 4.09
N GLU A 234 -11.15 -12.99 3.02
CA GLU A 234 -11.02 -13.51 1.67
C GLU A 234 -9.62 -13.35 1.10
N THR A 235 -8.77 -12.52 1.72
CA THR A 235 -7.37 -12.46 1.29
C THR A 235 -6.71 -13.81 1.56
N SER A 236 -5.91 -14.32 0.62
CA SER A 236 -5.07 -15.53 0.79
C SER A 236 -3.95 -15.33 1.81
N ILE A 237 -3.84 -14.10 2.29
CA ILE A 237 -2.91 -13.53 3.23
C ILE A 237 -3.41 -13.85 4.64
N ASN A 238 -2.56 -14.46 5.48
CA ASN A 238 -2.90 -14.64 6.90
C ASN A 238 -2.95 -13.24 7.57
N PRO A 239 -4.13 -12.75 8.02
CA PRO A 239 -4.28 -11.40 8.55
C PRO A 239 -3.34 -11.10 9.72
N ASP A 240 -3.00 -12.11 10.53
CA ASP A 240 -2.14 -11.96 11.72
C ASP A 240 -0.66 -11.83 11.39
N LYS A 241 -0.23 -12.36 10.23
CA LYS A 241 1.17 -12.29 9.76
C LYS A 241 1.43 -11.07 8.90
N VAL A 242 0.44 -10.63 8.13
CA VAL A 242 0.62 -9.58 7.12
C VAL A 242 0.14 -8.23 7.61
N SER A 243 -0.86 -8.20 8.50
CA SER A 243 -1.24 -6.92 9.09
C SER A 243 -0.08 -6.32 9.87
N LYS A 244 0.79 -7.09 10.54
CA LYS A 244 1.86 -6.47 11.34
C LYS A 244 2.86 -5.64 10.54
N ASP A 245 3.14 -6.02 9.30
CA ASP A 245 4.30 -5.49 8.58
C ASP A 245 3.95 -4.44 7.52
N ILE A 246 2.67 -4.29 7.20
CA ILE A 246 2.20 -3.16 6.38
C ILE A 246 2.19 -1.86 7.17
N TYR A 247 2.08 -1.88 8.50
CA TYR A 247 2.16 -0.67 9.29
C TYR A 247 3.61 -0.25 9.46
N ALA A 248 3.91 1.01 9.12
CA ALA A 248 5.19 1.60 9.48
C ALA A 248 5.33 1.64 11.02
N SER A 249 6.57 1.58 11.50
CA SER A 249 6.89 1.48 12.93
C SER A 249 6.25 2.57 13.81
N ASN A 250 6.00 3.76 13.26
CA ASN A 250 5.42 4.90 13.95
C ASN A 250 3.90 5.09 13.72
N PHE A 251 3.19 4.12 13.14
CA PHE A 251 1.76 4.23 12.89
C PHE A 251 0.94 3.66 14.07
N GLU A 252 0.00 4.46 14.57
CA GLU A 252 -0.90 4.10 15.67
C GLU A 252 -2.13 3.37 15.15
N ARG A 253 -2.23 2.08 15.46
CA ARG A 253 -3.42 1.28 15.12
C ARG A 253 -4.57 1.61 16.06
N LEU A 254 -5.65 2.16 15.50
CA LEU A 254 -6.86 2.46 16.25
C LEU A 254 -7.69 1.21 16.46
N ARG A 255 -7.66 0.69 17.68
CA ARG A 255 -8.52 -0.44 18.07
C ARG A 255 -9.98 -0.02 18.12
N MET A 256 -10.85 -0.82 17.50
CA MET A 256 -12.29 -0.59 17.51
C MET A 256 -12.96 -1.64 18.41
N SER A 257 -13.94 -1.23 19.22
CA SER A 257 -14.70 -2.17 20.06
C SER A 257 -15.55 -3.14 19.24
N GLU A 258 -15.88 -2.73 18.01
CA GLU A 258 -16.57 -3.53 17.01
C GLU A 258 -15.70 -3.59 15.77
N SER A 259 -15.52 -4.80 15.22
CA SER A 259 -14.89 -4.94 13.91
C SER A 259 -15.69 -4.14 12.87
N PRO A 260 -15.06 -3.49 11.87
CA PRO A 260 -15.79 -2.97 10.71
C PRO A 260 -16.58 -4.06 9.97
N LEU A 261 -16.29 -5.33 10.28
CA LEU A 261 -16.96 -6.52 9.78
C LEU A 261 -17.91 -7.14 10.81
N ALA A 262 -18.30 -6.41 11.87
CA ALA A 262 -19.15 -6.88 12.97
C ALA A 262 -20.62 -7.08 12.54
N GLY A 263 -20.87 -8.15 11.79
CA GLY A 263 -22.18 -8.79 11.70
C GLY A 263 -22.03 -10.28 12.01
N VAL A 264 -23.03 -10.88 12.64
CA VAL A 264 -23.08 -12.34 12.92
C VAL A 264 -22.78 -13.15 11.64
N ASN A 265 -23.30 -12.68 10.51
CA ASN A 265 -23.09 -13.27 9.19
C ASN A 265 -21.61 -13.29 8.75
N TYR A 266 -20.81 -12.31 9.15
CA TYR A 266 -19.40 -12.26 8.77
C TYR A 266 -18.54 -13.24 9.57
N ARG A 267 -18.78 -13.39 10.88
CA ARG A 267 -18.06 -14.41 11.68
C ARG A 267 -18.33 -15.81 11.14
N ILE A 268 -19.60 -16.07 10.79
CA ILE A 268 -20.00 -17.31 10.12
C ILE A 268 -19.30 -17.41 8.76
N TYR A 269 -19.34 -16.37 7.93
CA TYR A 269 -18.71 -16.35 6.61
C TYR A 269 -17.18 -16.60 6.66
N ALA A 270 -16.47 -15.92 7.55
CA ALA A 270 -15.04 -16.09 7.75
C ALA A 270 -14.71 -17.52 8.22
N PHE A 271 -15.51 -18.08 9.13
CA PHE A 271 -15.39 -19.47 9.55
C PHE A 271 -15.66 -20.45 8.39
N THR A 272 -16.70 -20.20 7.59
CA THR A 272 -17.01 -21.01 6.41
C THR A 272 -15.87 -20.98 5.38
N ILE A 273 -15.30 -19.81 5.09
CA ILE A 273 -14.13 -19.70 4.20
C ILE A 273 -12.91 -20.42 4.79
N PHE A 274 -12.69 -20.29 6.09
CA PHE A 274 -11.60 -21.00 6.77
C PHE A 274 -11.75 -22.53 6.62
N VAL A 275 -12.94 -23.07 6.89
CA VAL A 275 -13.24 -24.51 6.72
C VAL A 275 -13.09 -24.92 5.26
N TYR A 276 -13.66 -24.15 4.33
CA TYR A 276 -13.52 -24.41 2.90
C TYR A 276 -12.06 -24.48 2.45
N ARG A 277 -11.22 -23.51 2.86
CA ARG A 277 -9.79 -23.49 2.54
C ARG A 277 -9.04 -24.67 3.18
N ALA A 278 -9.38 -25.04 4.40
CA ALA A 278 -8.77 -26.19 5.07
C ALA A 278 -9.08 -27.49 4.29
N VAL A 279 -10.35 -27.69 3.91
CA VAL A 279 -10.78 -28.84 3.10
C VAL A 279 -10.11 -28.81 1.73
N TYR A 280 -10.17 -27.70 1.00
CA TYR A 280 -9.55 -27.56 -0.31
C TYR A 280 -8.04 -27.85 -0.28
N ASN A 281 -7.31 -27.25 0.67
CA ASN A 281 -5.87 -27.46 0.80
C ASN A 281 -5.54 -28.92 1.15
N TRP A 282 -6.33 -29.55 2.01
CA TRP A 282 -6.19 -30.96 2.34
C TRP A 282 -6.44 -31.84 1.10
N THR A 283 -7.53 -31.61 0.38
CA THR A 283 -7.86 -32.33 -0.86
C THR A 283 -6.76 -32.17 -1.91
N MET A 284 -6.27 -30.95 -2.15
CA MET A 284 -5.16 -30.70 -3.09
C MET A 284 -3.86 -31.37 -2.64
N LYS A 285 -3.59 -31.45 -1.34
CA LYS A 285 -2.44 -32.18 -0.80
C LYS A 285 -2.56 -33.69 -1.06
N CYS A 286 -3.74 -34.27 -0.84
CA CYS A 286 -4.03 -35.67 -1.16
C CYS A 286 -3.87 -35.95 -2.66
N LEU A 287 -4.48 -35.13 -3.52
CA LEU A 287 -4.37 -35.25 -4.98
C LEU A 287 -2.91 -35.16 -5.45
N ARG A 288 -2.12 -34.21 -4.92
CA ARG A 288 -0.69 -34.11 -5.24
C ARG A 288 0.09 -35.34 -4.77
N ALA A 289 -0.23 -35.90 -3.61
CA ALA A 289 0.43 -37.08 -3.09
C ALA A 289 0.17 -38.33 -3.96
N VAL A 290 -1.03 -38.44 -4.55
CA VAL A 290 -1.40 -39.51 -5.49
C VAL A 290 -0.82 -39.27 -6.89
N TRP A 291 -0.87 -38.03 -7.39
CA TRP A 291 -0.41 -37.69 -8.74
C TRP A 291 1.12 -37.78 -8.90
N LYS A 292 1.89 -37.43 -7.87
CA LYS A 292 3.37 -37.43 -7.94
C LYS A 292 3.97 -38.81 -8.33
N PRO A 293 3.56 -39.94 -7.73
CA PRO A 293 4.02 -41.26 -8.16
C PRO A 293 3.45 -41.67 -9.52
N ILE A 294 2.18 -41.36 -9.83
CA ILE A 294 1.56 -41.67 -11.14
C ILE A 294 2.31 -40.97 -12.28
N LYS A 295 2.62 -39.67 -12.12
CA LYS A 295 3.39 -38.90 -13.10
C LYS A 295 4.79 -39.50 -13.33
N LYS A 296 5.43 -40.04 -12.29
CA LYS A 296 6.72 -40.75 -12.39
C LYS A 296 6.63 -42.08 -13.15
N ILE A 297 5.45 -42.70 -13.20
CA ILE A 297 5.21 -43.94 -13.95
C ILE A 297 4.90 -43.61 -15.42
N ILE A 298 4.06 -42.61 -15.66
CA ILE A 298 3.64 -42.20 -17.02
C ILE A 298 4.77 -41.55 -17.82
N TYR A 299 5.66 -40.80 -17.16
CA TYR A 299 6.74 -40.06 -17.81
C TYR A 299 8.13 -40.61 -17.48
N ARG A 300 8.29 -41.93 -17.29
CA ARG A 300 9.64 -42.51 -17.33
C ARG A 300 10.21 -42.25 -18.72
N PRO A 301 11.41 -41.66 -18.85
CA PRO A 301 12.13 -41.73 -20.11
C PRO A 301 12.41 -43.22 -20.34
N ASP A 302 11.99 -43.75 -21.47
CA ASP A 302 12.40 -45.08 -21.90
C ASP A 302 13.94 -45.12 -21.93
N HIS A 303 14.50 -46.19 -21.37
CA HIS A 303 15.93 -46.50 -21.40
C HIS A 303 16.43 -46.67 -22.84
#